data_AF-A0A834RTS4-F1
#
_entry.id   AF-A0A834RTS4-F1
#
_cell.length_a   1.000
_cell.length_b   1.000
_cell.length_c   1.000
_cell.angle_alpha   90.00
_cell.angle_beta   90.00
_cell.angle_gamma   90.00
#
_symmetry.space_group_name_H-M   'P 1'
#
loop_
_entity.id
_entity.type
_entity.pdbx_description
1 polymer ?
#
loop_
_entity_poly.entity_id
_entity_poly.type
_entity_poly.pdbx_seq_one_letter_code
_entity_poly.pdbx_strand_id
1 'polypeptide(L)'
;MAITIKGSNFQFNLFNVYNQTNAEGEKTLPRAILNTKLPPSFILVLDSNEHHPLWDPLCPTTSQGAQPFIDWIEEQDLELLNTPGVGTFFRPHLSRETVLDLSLVTPDLASEATDWQTIPETGSDHYGLLFSIQTNADLVENPTNQPRFNTAKADWDTFNKELETAIQNSQTLQDMDQISDPRKADSMDLLLGNNTELEQQLEEIGKAITQAIQTAANKAIPITRLGPKPKAWWNKELTKLRQDTSHYRRIFKEKLETTAIHDAYLEKRDFLRARNTYNKAIKDAKRKHWNEFLEKEDPQSIYKAMAYTKDNKVKIIPPIQGETSFDKKCQAFRNTLFPPPPTTEAPTFTNYQEKRWDWPALSTTELERACSSQVKSSTPGPDAITQDIITARLRNNQFNPVTLLDPLTYLGRA
;
A
#
# COMPACT_ATOMS: atom_id res chain seq x y z
N MET A 1 19.13 10.90 -20.66
CA MET A 1 18.33 9.65 -20.56
C MET A 1 16.94 10.06 -20.12
N ALA A 2 15.92 9.77 -20.91
CA ALA A 2 14.54 10.12 -20.61
C ALA A 2 13.71 8.85 -20.51
N ILE A 3 12.78 8.80 -19.56
CA ILE A 3 11.76 7.75 -19.51
C ILE A 3 10.45 8.37 -19.98
N THR A 4 9.79 7.75 -20.95
CA THR A 4 8.43 8.18 -21.34
C THR A 4 7.43 7.54 -20.39
N ILE A 5 6.63 8.35 -19.72
CA ILE A 5 5.54 7.93 -18.87
C ILE A 5 4.25 8.13 -19.67
N LYS A 6 3.48 7.06 -19.83
CA LYS A 6 2.23 7.07 -20.62
C LYS A 6 1.13 6.36 -19.87
N GLY A 7 0.03 7.07 -19.63
CA GLY A 7 -1.25 6.53 -19.19
C GLY A 7 -2.29 6.57 -20.30
N SER A 8 -3.54 6.33 -19.93
CA SER A 8 -4.68 6.35 -20.87
C SER A 8 -4.86 7.74 -21.50
N ASN A 9 -4.71 8.79 -20.70
CA ASN A 9 -5.03 10.18 -21.05
C ASN A 9 -3.86 11.15 -20.81
N PHE A 10 -2.66 10.66 -20.49
CA PHE A 10 -1.50 11.51 -20.26
C PHE A 10 -0.24 10.88 -20.83
N GLN A 11 0.67 11.72 -21.31
CA GLN A 11 2.00 11.29 -21.75
C GLN A 11 3.00 12.42 -21.52
N PHE A 12 4.05 12.15 -20.76
CA PHE A 12 5.15 13.09 -20.56
C PHE A 12 6.47 12.35 -20.41
N ASN A 13 7.57 13.08 -20.53
CA ASN A 13 8.92 12.53 -20.38
C ASN A 13 9.51 12.92 -19.03
N LEU A 14 10.12 11.97 -18.33
CA LEU A 14 10.87 12.22 -17.10
C LEU A 14 12.37 12.19 -17.39
N PHE A 15 13.04 13.29 -17.09
CA PHE A 15 14.48 13.45 -17.13
C PHE A 15 15.03 13.52 -15.71
N ASN A 16 16.04 12.70 -15.42
CA ASN A 16 16.81 12.76 -14.18
C ASN A 16 18.26 13.09 -14.52
N VAL A 17 18.75 14.22 -14.04
CA VAL A 17 20.07 14.77 -14.40
C VAL A 17 20.92 14.99 -13.16
N TYR A 18 22.18 14.59 -13.23
CA TYR A 18 23.19 14.95 -12.24
C TYR A 18 24.21 15.87 -12.91
N ASN A 19 24.30 17.13 -12.48
CA ASN A 19 25.17 18.12 -13.11
C ASN A 19 26.64 18.00 -12.69
N GLN A 20 27.26 16.88 -13.07
CA GLN A 20 28.68 16.64 -12.82
C GLN A 20 29.57 17.23 -13.90
N THR A 21 30.82 17.49 -13.52
CA THR A 21 31.92 17.83 -14.43
C THR A 21 32.51 16.56 -15.03
N ASN A 22 32.74 16.53 -16.35
CA ASN A 22 33.45 15.44 -17.03
C ASN A 22 34.98 15.57 -16.87
N ALA A 23 35.73 14.66 -17.51
CA ALA A 23 37.19 14.67 -17.47
C ALA A 23 37.79 15.93 -18.13
N GLU A 24 37.06 16.53 -19.08
CA GLU A 24 37.44 17.73 -19.82
C GLU A 24 37.10 19.04 -19.10
N GLY A 25 36.49 18.99 -17.91
CA GLY A 25 36.15 20.18 -17.12
C GLY A 25 34.79 20.81 -17.43
N GLU A 26 33.99 20.21 -18.32
CA GLU A 26 32.67 20.69 -18.72
C GLU A 26 31.54 20.06 -17.89
N LYS A 27 30.60 20.88 -17.45
CA LYS A 27 29.42 20.44 -16.69
C LYS A 27 28.37 19.77 -17.59
N THR A 28 27.49 18.96 -16.99
CA THR A 28 26.49 18.18 -17.73
C THR A 28 25.38 19.02 -18.34
N LEU A 29 24.97 20.12 -17.69
CA LEU A 29 23.99 21.06 -18.24
C LEU A 29 24.40 21.59 -19.63
N PRO A 30 25.54 22.29 -19.81
CA PRO A 30 25.90 22.85 -21.12
C PRO A 30 26.15 21.78 -22.19
N ARG A 31 26.80 20.67 -21.83
CA ARG A 31 27.19 19.65 -22.81
C ARG A 31 26.05 18.75 -23.28
N ALA A 32 24.97 18.60 -22.49
CA ALA A 32 23.94 17.60 -22.75
C ALA A 32 22.49 18.08 -22.61
N ILE A 33 22.21 19.16 -21.88
CA ILE A 33 20.83 19.63 -21.66
C ILE A 33 20.54 20.87 -22.48
N LEU A 34 21.36 21.92 -22.38
CA LEU A 34 21.06 23.23 -22.99
C LEU A 34 20.90 23.16 -24.51
N ASN A 35 21.62 22.24 -25.17
CA ASN A 35 21.58 22.05 -26.62
C ASN A 35 20.65 20.91 -27.09
N THR A 36 19.92 20.27 -26.18
CA THR A 36 19.06 19.14 -26.52
C THR A 36 17.64 19.62 -26.79
N LYS A 37 17.09 19.22 -27.94
CA LYS A 37 15.67 19.41 -28.23
C LYS A 37 14.84 18.47 -27.36
N LEU A 38 14.16 19.02 -26.36
CA LEU A 38 13.30 18.27 -25.45
C LEU A 38 11.89 18.07 -26.03
N PRO A 39 11.19 17.00 -25.61
CA PRO A 39 9.79 16.77 -25.99
C PRO A 39 8.87 17.87 -25.44
N PRO A 40 7.65 18.02 -25.97
CA PRO A 40 6.76 19.13 -25.61
C PRO A 40 6.19 19.07 -24.18
N SER A 41 6.15 17.89 -23.56
CA SER A 41 5.67 17.71 -22.18
C SER A 41 6.68 16.90 -21.40
N PHE A 42 7.30 17.50 -20.39
CA PHE A 42 8.32 16.83 -19.60
C PHE A 42 8.52 17.40 -18.20
N ILE A 43 9.09 16.55 -17.36
CA ILE A 43 9.56 16.86 -16.03
C ILE A 43 11.07 16.67 -16.02
N LEU A 44 11.78 17.69 -15.58
CA LEU A 44 13.21 17.67 -15.35
C LEU A 44 13.47 17.77 -13.85
N VAL A 45 13.92 16.67 -13.25
CA VAL A 45 14.45 16.65 -11.89
C VAL A 45 15.96 16.53 -11.95
N LEU A 46 16.67 17.37 -11.20
CA LEU A 46 18.12 17.39 -11.24
C LEU A 46 18.76 17.80 -9.93
N ASP A 47 19.93 17.26 -9.64
CA ASP A 47 20.91 17.93 -8.79
C ASP A 47 21.74 18.84 -9.70
N SER A 48 21.47 20.15 -9.62
CA SER A 48 22.07 21.17 -10.47
C SER A 48 23.52 21.45 -10.10
N ASN A 49 23.97 21.21 -8.86
CA ASN A 49 25.24 21.72 -8.36
C ASN A 49 25.52 23.20 -8.75
N GLU A 50 24.47 24.00 -8.92
CA GLU A 50 24.54 25.43 -9.24
C GLU A 50 23.79 26.23 -8.16
N HIS A 51 24.31 27.42 -7.88
CA HIS A 51 23.72 28.37 -6.94
C HIS A 51 23.12 29.54 -7.72
N HIS A 52 21.87 29.91 -7.44
CA HIS A 52 21.22 31.08 -8.04
C HIS A 52 20.13 31.66 -7.11
N PRO A 53 19.99 33.00 -7.04
CA PRO A 53 18.94 33.66 -6.26
C PRO A 53 17.50 33.25 -6.61
N LEU A 54 17.25 32.80 -7.84
CA LEU A 54 15.91 32.40 -8.30
C LEU A 54 15.32 31.26 -7.46
N TRP A 55 16.11 30.22 -7.19
CA TRP A 55 15.68 29.07 -6.38
C TRP A 55 16.19 29.14 -4.94
N ASP A 56 17.19 29.96 -4.66
CA ASP A 56 17.71 30.20 -3.31
C ASP A 56 17.91 31.71 -3.07
N PRO A 57 16.86 32.44 -2.65
CA PRO A 57 16.91 33.89 -2.47
C PRO A 57 17.94 34.38 -1.46
N LEU A 58 18.38 33.50 -0.55
CA LEU A 58 19.39 33.79 0.46
C LEU A 58 20.80 33.44 -0.01
N CYS A 59 20.98 33.09 -1.29
CA CYS A 59 22.27 32.71 -1.83
C CYS A 59 23.15 33.94 -2.06
N PRO A 60 24.35 34.00 -1.44
CA PRO A 60 25.23 35.16 -1.59
C PRO A 60 25.94 35.21 -2.94
N THR A 61 25.93 34.11 -3.71
CA THR A 61 26.74 33.95 -4.92
C THR A 61 26.00 33.17 -5.99
N THR A 62 26.08 33.65 -7.22
CA THR A 62 25.60 32.92 -8.40
C THR A 62 26.73 32.10 -9.00
N SER A 63 26.50 30.80 -9.21
CA SER A 63 27.47 29.94 -9.90
C SER A 63 27.56 30.30 -11.38
N GLN A 64 28.74 30.11 -11.98
CA GLN A 64 28.98 30.43 -13.40
C GLN A 64 28.03 29.69 -14.36
N GLY A 65 27.66 28.44 -14.04
CA GLY A 65 26.76 27.64 -14.88
C GLY A 65 25.26 27.94 -14.66
N ALA A 66 24.92 28.79 -13.69
CA ALA A 66 23.53 29.06 -13.34
C ALA A 66 22.84 29.97 -14.36
N GLN A 67 23.48 31.06 -14.79
CA GLN A 67 22.84 32.02 -15.71
C GLN A 67 22.45 31.39 -17.06
N PRO A 68 23.34 30.65 -17.76
CA PRO A 68 22.93 29.97 -19.00
C PRO A 68 21.81 28.95 -18.80
N PHE A 69 21.70 28.38 -17.60
CA PHE A 69 20.61 27.47 -17.28
C PHE A 69 19.29 28.20 -17.02
N ILE A 70 19.31 29.39 -16.43
CA ILE A 70 18.14 30.28 -16.33
C ILE A 70 17.65 30.70 -17.71
N ASP A 71 18.55 31.18 -18.55
CA ASP A 71 18.21 31.62 -19.91
C ASP A 71 17.52 30.47 -20.67
N TRP A 72 18.05 29.25 -20.52
CA TRP A 72 17.45 28.05 -21.11
C TRP A 72 16.10 27.66 -20.49
N ILE A 73 15.91 27.81 -19.17
CA ILE A 73 14.63 27.59 -18.50
C ILE A 73 13.56 28.53 -19.08
N GLU A 74 13.90 29.81 -19.25
CA GLU A 74 13.02 30.82 -19.84
C GLU A 74 12.74 30.52 -21.32
N GLU A 75 13.75 30.16 -22.10
CA GLU A 75 13.59 29.78 -23.52
C GLU A 75 12.69 28.55 -23.72
N GLN A 76 12.73 27.60 -22.78
CA GLN A 76 11.89 26.41 -22.80
C GLN A 76 10.54 26.58 -22.09
N ASP A 77 10.25 27.78 -21.55
CA ASP A 77 9.04 28.11 -20.79
C ASP A 77 8.79 27.13 -19.63
N LEU A 78 9.85 26.79 -18.87
CA LEU A 78 9.74 25.84 -17.76
C LEU A 78 9.38 26.53 -16.45
N GLU A 79 8.50 25.89 -15.69
CA GLU A 79 8.11 26.33 -14.36
C GLU A 79 8.90 25.59 -13.29
N LEU A 80 9.41 26.34 -12.31
CA LEU A 80 10.10 25.81 -11.14
C LEU A 80 9.07 25.45 -10.06
N LEU A 81 8.92 24.15 -9.78
CA LEU A 81 8.02 23.68 -8.71
C LEU A 81 8.57 23.90 -7.30
N ASN A 82 9.87 24.12 -7.16
CA ASN A 82 10.50 24.33 -5.86
C ASN A 82 9.91 25.56 -5.17
N THR A 83 9.64 25.44 -3.88
CA THR A 83 9.45 26.63 -3.02
C THR A 83 10.80 27.32 -2.83
N PRO A 84 11.01 28.56 -3.31
CA PRO A 84 12.31 29.22 -3.24
C PRO A 84 12.84 29.33 -1.81
N GLY A 85 14.12 28.97 -1.62
CA GLY A 85 14.80 29.02 -0.33
C GLY A 85 14.54 27.82 0.60
N VAL A 86 13.64 26.89 0.24
CA VAL A 86 13.49 25.63 0.98
C VAL A 86 14.66 24.71 0.65
N GLY A 87 15.54 24.51 1.63
CA GLY A 87 16.78 23.76 1.48
C GLY A 87 16.57 22.32 0.99
N THR A 88 17.39 21.90 0.03
CA THR A 88 17.42 20.53 -0.51
C THR A 88 18.72 19.82 -0.18
N PHE A 89 19.73 20.56 0.25
CA PHE A 89 21.03 20.04 0.62
C PHE A 89 21.46 20.59 1.97
N PHE A 90 21.97 19.70 2.81
CA PHE A 90 22.49 20.04 4.12
C PHE A 90 23.74 19.24 4.44
N ARG A 91 24.81 19.98 4.73
CA ARG A 91 25.97 19.45 5.43
C ARG A 91 26.12 20.19 6.74
N PRO A 92 26.65 19.52 7.78
CA PRO A 92 26.85 20.17 9.05
C PRO A 92 27.56 21.50 8.89
N HIS A 93 28.73 21.55 8.23
CA HIS A 93 29.57 22.75 8.13
C HIS A 93 28.96 23.96 7.38
N LEU A 94 27.76 23.84 6.81
CA LEU A 94 27.08 24.96 6.19
C LEU A 94 26.36 25.79 7.26
N SER A 95 26.41 27.12 7.12
CA SER A 95 25.66 28.04 7.96
C SER A 95 24.15 27.93 7.76
N ARG A 96 23.71 27.43 6.60
CA ARG A 96 22.31 27.14 6.28
C ARG A 96 22.20 26.01 5.27
N GLU A 97 21.00 25.46 5.15
CA GLU A 97 20.65 24.56 4.04
C GLU A 97 20.70 25.34 2.71
N THR A 98 21.17 24.69 1.65
CA THR A 98 21.22 25.28 0.30
C THR A 98 20.25 24.56 -0.63
N VAL A 99 19.83 25.23 -1.70
CA VAL A 99 18.99 24.64 -2.74
C VAL A 99 19.87 24.26 -3.93
N LEU A 100 20.06 22.97 -4.15
CA LEU A 100 20.85 22.41 -5.25
C LEU A 100 20.00 21.51 -6.15
N ASP A 101 18.98 20.88 -5.58
CA ASP A 101 18.11 19.93 -6.25
C ASP A 101 16.85 20.66 -6.74
N LEU A 102 16.55 20.57 -8.03
CA LEU A 102 15.47 21.31 -8.67
C LEU A 102 14.49 20.37 -9.37
N SER A 103 13.22 20.78 -9.40
CA SER A 103 12.14 20.15 -10.13
C SER A 103 11.49 21.19 -11.05
N LEU A 104 11.75 21.04 -12.35
CA LEU A 104 11.27 21.91 -13.43
C LEU A 104 10.27 21.13 -14.28
N VAL A 105 9.21 21.77 -14.72
CA VAL A 105 8.17 21.15 -15.54
C VAL A 105 7.72 22.08 -16.66
N THR A 106 7.16 21.50 -17.71
CA THR A 106 6.44 22.26 -18.74
C THR A 106 5.09 22.77 -18.19
N PRO A 107 4.53 23.87 -18.74
CA PRO A 107 3.34 24.52 -18.17
C PRO A 107 2.10 23.61 -18.11
N ASP A 108 1.96 22.67 -19.04
CA ASP A 108 0.87 21.68 -19.07
C ASP A 108 0.88 20.74 -17.85
N LEU A 109 2.04 20.55 -17.23
CA LEU A 109 2.21 19.73 -16.03
C LEU A 109 2.25 20.56 -14.76
N ALA A 110 2.61 21.85 -14.85
CA ALA A 110 2.68 22.75 -13.71
C ALA A 110 1.31 22.93 -13.05
N SER A 111 0.24 23.07 -13.84
CA SER A 111 -1.13 23.20 -13.34
C SER A 111 -1.63 21.95 -12.60
N GLU A 112 -1.07 20.78 -12.93
CA GLU A 112 -1.42 19.50 -12.33
C GLU A 112 -0.49 19.14 -11.15
N ALA A 113 0.59 19.91 -10.94
CA ALA A 113 1.56 19.63 -9.91
C ALA A 113 1.08 20.13 -8.54
N THR A 114 1.02 19.24 -7.54
CA THR A 114 0.62 19.58 -6.17
C THR A 114 1.57 19.01 -5.12
N ASP A 115 1.44 19.53 -3.90
CA ASP A 115 2.09 18.99 -2.69
C ASP A 115 3.61 18.89 -2.77
N TRP A 116 4.25 19.89 -3.39
CA TRP A 116 5.71 19.95 -3.41
C TRP A 116 6.28 20.12 -2.00
N GLN A 117 7.21 19.25 -1.62
CA GLN A 117 7.88 19.29 -0.33
C GLN A 117 9.25 18.60 -0.36
N THR A 118 10.08 18.88 0.65
CA THR A 118 11.33 18.18 0.88
C THR A 118 11.15 17.08 1.93
N ILE A 119 11.76 15.92 1.68
CA ILE A 119 11.81 14.78 2.57
C ILE A 119 13.21 14.72 3.18
N PRO A 120 13.40 15.19 4.42
CA PRO A 120 14.71 15.17 5.05
C PRO A 120 15.21 13.74 5.31
N GLU A 121 14.33 12.79 5.64
CA GLU A 121 14.67 11.46 6.17
C GLU A 121 15.24 10.44 5.15
N THR A 122 16.10 10.88 4.23
CA THR A 122 16.77 10.02 3.25
C THR A 122 17.99 9.28 3.82
N GLY A 123 18.59 9.83 4.88
CA GLY A 123 19.90 9.40 5.39
C GLY A 123 21.09 9.93 4.57
N SER A 124 20.82 10.73 3.54
CA SER A 124 21.78 11.47 2.72
C SER A 124 21.98 12.90 3.26
N ASP A 125 23.01 13.60 2.77
CA ASP A 125 23.13 15.07 2.88
C ASP A 125 22.16 15.81 1.94
N HIS A 126 21.64 15.13 0.90
CA HIS A 126 20.52 15.62 0.07
C HIS A 126 19.15 15.18 0.64
N TYR A 127 18.17 16.06 0.50
CA TYR A 127 16.78 15.82 0.86
C TYR A 127 16.07 15.24 -0.36
N GLY A 128 15.12 14.33 -0.14
CA GLY A 128 14.27 13.88 -1.23
C GLY A 128 13.34 15.01 -1.65
N LEU A 129 13.05 15.13 -2.94
CA LEU A 129 11.93 15.96 -3.40
C LEU A 129 10.70 15.09 -3.57
N LEU A 130 9.54 15.56 -3.11
CA LEU A 130 8.26 14.91 -3.34
C LEU A 130 7.28 15.94 -3.89
N PHE A 131 6.58 15.57 -4.95
CA PHE A 131 5.43 16.28 -5.49
C PHE A 131 4.55 15.26 -6.21
N SER A 132 3.29 15.62 -6.43
CA SER A 132 2.31 14.81 -7.15
C SER A 132 2.00 15.47 -8.47
N ILE A 133 1.82 14.69 -9.53
CA ILE A 133 1.19 15.15 -10.77
C ILE A 133 -0.21 14.54 -10.79
N GLN A 134 -1.22 15.37 -10.64
CA GLN A 134 -2.60 14.93 -10.68
C GLN A 134 -2.96 14.52 -12.10
N THR A 135 -3.83 13.53 -12.19
CA THR A 135 -4.44 13.13 -13.46
C THR A 135 -5.93 13.06 -13.23
N ASN A 136 -6.74 13.56 -14.17
CA ASN A 136 -8.20 13.48 -14.14
C ASN A 136 -8.76 12.04 -14.29
N ALA A 137 -7.97 11.02 -13.97
CA ALA A 137 -8.40 9.63 -13.98
C ALA A 137 -8.86 9.24 -12.57
N ASP A 138 -10.03 8.61 -12.49
CA ASP A 138 -10.49 7.95 -11.28
C ASP A 138 -9.44 6.91 -10.88
N LEU A 139 -8.68 7.20 -9.82
CA LEU A 139 -7.73 6.26 -9.26
C LEU A 139 -8.52 5.09 -8.68
N VAL A 140 -8.51 3.95 -9.36
CA VAL A 140 -9.04 2.70 -8.81
C VAL A 140 -8.03 2.09 -7.84
N GLU A 141 -8.51 1.70 -6.65
CA GLU A 141 -7.69 0.96 -5.71
C GLU A 141 -7.19 -0.32 -6.37
N ASN A 142 -5.88 -0.60 -6.25
CA ASN A 142 -5.33 -1.83 -6.77
C ASN A 142 -5.97 -3.02 -6.03
N PRO A 143 -6.75 -3.89 -6.70
CA PRO A 143 -7.44 -5.00 -6.05
C PRO A 143 -6.48 -6.02 -5.43
N THR A 144 -5.20 -6.04 -5.82
CA THR A 144 -4.18 -6.89 -5.18
C THR A 144 -3.65 -6.34 -3.86
N ASN A 145 -3.92 -5.06 -3.55
CA ASN A 145 -3.48 -4.36 -2.33
C ASN A 145 -4.57 -4.28 -1.26
N GLN A 146 -5.61 -5.11 -1.33
CA GLN A 146 -6.65 -5.09 -0.31
C GLN A 146 -6.04 -5.28 1.09
N PRO A 147 -6.41 -4.42 2.06
CA PRO A 147 -5.94 -4.52 3.44
C PRO A 147 -6.31 -5.89 4.02
N ARG A 148 -5.37 -6.53 4.71
CA ARG A 148 -5.59 -7.84 5.33
C ARG A 148 -5.33 -7.79 6.81
N PHE A 149 -6.16 -8.44 7.62
CA PHE A 149 -5.89 -8.61 9.03
C PHE A 149 -4.62 -9.45 9.26
N ASN A 150 -3.71 -8.94 10.09
CA ASN A 150 -2.53 -9.67 10.51
C ASN A 150 -2.84 -10.55 11.72
N THR A 151 -3.39 -11.72 11.47
CA THR A 151 -3.83 -12.66 12.53
C THR A 151 -2.68 -13.14 13.41
N ALA A 152 -1.44 -13.12 12.92
CA ALA A 152 -0.24 -13.42 13.71
C ALA A 152 0.09 -12.34 14.78
N LYS A 153 -0.53 -11.15 14.70
CA LYS A 153 -0.39 -10.05 15.67
C LYS A 153 -1.73 -9.67 16.31
N ALA A 154 -2.74 -10.53 16.18
CA ALA A 154 -4.05 -10.30 16.78
C ALA A 154 -3.95 -10.31 18.31
N ASP A 155 -4.66 -9.38 18.94
CA ASP A 155 -4.99 -9.46 20.36
C ASP A 155 -6.32 -10.21 20.50
N TRP A 156 -6.24 -11.53 20.70
CA TRP A 156 -7.43 -12.37 20.75
C TRP A 156 -8.32 -12.10 21.98
N ASP A 157 -7.75 -11.60 23.07
CA ASP A 157 -8.53 -11.28 24.28
C ASP A 157 -9.39 -10.04 24.03
N THR A 158 -8.79 -8.99 23.45
CA THR A 158 -9.53 -7.80 23.00
C THR A 158 -10.56 -8.16 21.94
N PHE A 159 -10.20 -9.01 20.98
CA PHE A 159 -11.13 -9.47 19.93
C PHE A 159 -12.37 -10.12 20.53
N ASN A 160 -12.21 -11.06 21.47
CA ASN A 160 -13.34 -11.78 22.07
C ASN A 160 -14.26 -10.84 22.86
N LYS A 161 -13.69 -9.92 23.64
CA LYS A 161 -14.47 -8.93 24.40
C LYS A 161 -15.28 -7.99 23.49
N GLU A 162 -14.64 -7.49 22.43
CA GLU A 162 -15.29 -6.60 21.47
C GLU A 162 -16.33 -7.33 20.64
N LEU A 163 -16.12 -8.61 20.32
CA LEU A 163 -17.10 -9.44 19.63
C LEU A 163 -18.34 -9.68 20.51
N GLU A 164 -18.16 -10.04 21.78
CA GLU A 164 -19.26 -10.20 22.73
C GLU A 164 -20.06 -8.91 22.89
N THR A 165 -19.36 -7.77 22.99
CA THR A 165 -19.99 -6.45 23.05
C THR A 165 -20.77 -6.14 21.76
N ALA A 166 -20.21 -6.46 20.59
CA ALA A 166 -20.86 -6.23 19.31
C ALA A 166 -22.11 -7.12 19.13
N ILE A 167 -22.07 -8.36 19.61
CA ILE A 167 -23.23 -9.28 19.61
C ILE A 167 -24.31 -8.76 20.56
N GLN A 168 -23.95 -8.30 21.76
CA GLN A 168 -24.89 -7.75 22.74
C GLN A 168 -25.57 -6.46 22.25
N ASN A 169 -24.85 -5.63 21.50
CA ASN A 169 -25.37 -4.36 20.98
C ASN A 169 -26.20 -4.54 19.69
N SER A 170 -26.18 -5.71 19.06
CA SER A 170 -26.94 -5.97 17.84
C SER A 170 -28.32 -6.51 18.20
N GLN A 171 -29.35 -5.68 18.01
CA GLN A 171 -30.74 -6.07 18.24
C GLN A 171 -31.13 -7.32 17.43
N THR A 172 -30.73 -7.36 16.14
CA THR A 172 -30.94 -8.51 15.26
C THR A 172 -30.35 -9.81 15.82
N LEU A 173 -29.17 -9.76 16.45
CA LEU A 173 -28.54 -10.94 17.05
C LEU A 173 -29.14 -11.32 18.41
N GLN A 174 -29.70 -10.35 19.14
CA GLN A 174 -30.42 -10.61 20.41
C GLN A 174 -31.80 -11.22 20.16
N ASP A 175 -32.47 -10.84 19.08
CA ASP A 175 -33.81 -11.31 18.74
C ASP A 175 -33.81 -12.67 18.02
N MET A 176 -32.64 -13.28 17.83
CA MET A 176 -32.51 -14.56 17.12
C MET A 176 -33.28 -15.69 17.78
N ASP A 177 -33.33 -15.73 19.11
CA ASP A 177 -34.10 -16.73 19.86
C ASP A 177 -35.62 -16.59 19.65
N GLN A 178 -36.08 -15.44 19.11
CA GLN A 178 -37.48 -15.18 18.78
C GLN A 178 -37.82 -15.59 17.33
N ILE A 179 -36.81 -15.93 16.53
CA ILE A 179 -37.02 -16.40 15.16
C ILE A 179 -37.46 -17.85 15.23
N SER A 180 -38.66 -18.12 14.71
CA SER A 180 -39.20 -19.48 14.66
C SER A 180 -38.39 -20.31 13.66
N ASP A 181 -38.12 -21.58 13.99
CA ASP A 181 -37.54 -22.54 13.04
C ASP A 181 -38.36 -22.51 11.74
N PRO A 182 -37.73 -22.23 10.57
CA PRO A 182 -38.44 -22.24 9.31
C PRO A 182 -39.05 -23.62 9.11
N ARG A 183 -40.35 -23.63 8.88
CA ARG A 183 -41.10 -24.84 8.60
C ARG A 183 -40.79 -25.27 7.17
N LYS A 184 -41.10 -26.51 6.86
CA LYS A 184 -40.94 -27.06 5.50
C LYS A 184 -41.67 -26.27 4.42
N ALA A 185 -42.82 -25.67 4.76
CA ALA A 185 -43.54 -24.78 3.85
C ALA A 185 -42.73 -23.51 3.54
N ASP A 186 -42.01 -22.99 4.53
CA ASP A 186 -41.24 -21.76 4.40
C ASP A 186 -40.02 -21.96 3.48
N SER A 187 -39.39 -23.14 3.48
CA SER A 187 -38.33 -23.51 2.52
C SER A 187 -38.83 -23.60 1.08
N MET A 188 -40.03 -24.17 0.87
CA MET A 188 -40.65 -24.23 -0.46
C MET A 188 -41.01 -22.83 -0.97
N ASP A 189 -41.54 -21.98 -0.10
CA ASP A 189 -41.87 -20.60 -0.44
C ASP A 189 -40.62 -19.76 -0.72
N LEU A 190 -39.49 -20.02 -0.04
CA LEU A 190 -38.20 -19.40 -0.34
C LEU A 190 -37.69 -19.79 -1.73
N LEU A 191 -37.72 -21.09 -2.08
CA LEU A 191 -37.29 -21.60 -3.38
C LEU A 191 -38.13 -21.04 -4.55
N LEU A 192 -39.41 -20.80 -4.30
CA LEU A 192 -40.34 -20.22 -5.28
C LEU A 192 -40.27 -18.68 -5.33
N GLY A 193 -39.47 -18.05 -4.46
CA GLY A 193 -39.39 -16.58 -4.34
C GLY A 193 -40.65 -15.93 -3.75
N ASN A 194 -41.48 -16.71 -3.07
CA ASN A 194 -42.74 -16.27 -2.48
C ASN A 194 -42.58 -15.73 -1.05
N ASN A 195 -41.45 -15.98 -0.39
CA ASN A 195 -41.18 -15.55 0.99
C ASN A 195 -40.01 -14.58 1.09
N THR A 196 -40.19 -13.37 0.53
CA THR A 196 -39.19 -12.29 0.54
C THR A 196 -38.86 -11.81 1.96
N GLU A 197 -39.79 -11.95 2.90
CA GLU A 197 -39.60 -11.55 4.29
C GLU A 197 -38.57 -12.44 5.01
N LEU A 198 -38.70 -13.76 4.88
CA LEU A 198 -37.72 -14.71 5.44
C LEU A 198 -36.33 -14.53 4.81
N GLU A 199 -36.28 -14.31 3.49
CA GLU A 199 -35.03 -14.05 2.78
C GLU A 199 -34.32 -12.78 3.33
N GLN A 200 -35.08 -11.70 3.52
CA GLN A 200 -34.55 -10.46 4.09
C GLN A 200 -34.07 -10.65 5.52
N GLN A 201 -34.83 -11.36 6.35
CA GLN A 201 -34.43 -11.66 7.74
C GLN A 201 -33.12 -12.46 7.81
N LEU A 202 -32.96 -13.49 6.98
CA LEU A 202 -31.72 -14.29 6.92
C LEU A 202 -30.53 -13.45 6.46
N GLU A 203 -30.73 -12.59 5.46
CA GLU A 203 -29.68 -11.68 4.97
C GLU A 203 -29.29 -10.63 6.03
N GLU A 204 -30.25 -10.12 6.81
CA GLU A 204 -29.99 -9.21 7.93
C GLU A 204 -29.17 -9.86 9.03
N ILE A 205 -29.46 -11.13 9.37
CA ILE A 205 -28.67 -11.91 10.33
C ILE A 205 -27.25 -12.10 9.80
N GLY A 206 -27.09 -12.52 8.53
CA GLY A 206 -25.78 -12.69 7.90
C GLY A 206 -24.94 -11.41 7.93
N LYS A 207 -25.57 -10.27 7.65
CA LYS A 207 -24.94 -8.94 7.77
C LYS A 207 -24.55 -8.62 9.21
N ALA A 208 -25.44 -8.85 10.17
CA ALA A 208 -25.19 -8.57 11.57
C ALA A 208 -24.01 -9.38 12.13
N ILE A 209 -23.92 -10.68 11.81
CA ILE A 209 -22.78 -11.53 12.17
C ILE A 209 -21.48 -10.99 11.56
N THR A 210 -21.51 -10.70 10.27
CA THR A 210 -20.34 -10.18 9.54
C THR A 210 -19.85 -8.86 10.15
N GLN A 211 -20.77 -7.94 10.43
CA GLN A 211 -20.46 -6.65 11.05
C GLN A 211 -19.91 -6.79 12.47
N ALA A 212 -20.45 -7.71 13.28
CA ALA A 212 -19.94 -7.98 14.62
C ALA A 212 -18.49 -8.47 14.58
N ILE A 213 -18.20 -9.43 13.69
CA ILE A 213 -16.83 -9.95 13.50
C ILE A 213 -15.89 -8.85 13.00
N GLN A 214 -16.31 -8.07 12.01
CA GLN A 214 -15.50 -6.97 11.47
C GLN A 214 -15.22 -5.89 12.52
N THR A 215 -16.21 -5.52 13.33
CA THR A 215 -16.05 -4.53 14.41
C THR A 215 -15.00 -4.98 15.42
N ALA A 216 -15.07 -6.25 15.84
CA ALA A 216 -14.09 -6.83 16.74
C ALA A 216 -12.70 -6.92 16.09
N ALA A 217 -12.62 -7.41 14.84
CA ALA A 217 -11.37 -7.55 14.11
C ALA A 217 -10.67 -6.21 13.89
N ASN A 218 -11.40 -5.15 13.54
CA ASN A 218 -10.85 -3.82 13.33
C ASN A 218 -10.24 -3.20 14.60
N LYS A 219 -10.78 -3.53 15.78
CA LYS A 219 -10.24 -3.04 17.06
C LYS A 219 -9.06 -3.87 17.55
N ALA A 220 -9.06 -5.17 17.29
CA ALA A 220 -8.15 -6.12 17.92
C ALA A 220 -7.03 -6.64 17.01
N ILE A 221 -7.18 -6.52 15.69
CA ILE A 221 -6.27 -7.12 14.72
C ILE A 221 -5.68 -6.03 13.81
N PRO A 222 -4.35 -5.82 13.83
CA PRO A 222 -3.74 -4.81 13.00
C PRO A 222 -3.83 -5.17 11.51
N ILE A 223 -4.14 -4.18 10.69
CA ILE A 223 -4.20 -4.33 9.23
C ILE A 223 -2.79 -4.31 8.64
N THR A 224 -2.48 -5.31 7.83
CA THR A 224 -1.32 -5.33 6.95
C THR A 224 -1.66 -4.58 5.66
N ARG A 225 -1.04 -3.42 5.48
CA ARG A 225 -1.02 -2.71 4.20
C ARG A 225 0.19 -3.20 3.42
N LEU A 226 -0.05 -4.06 2.42
CA LEU A 226 1.01 -4.48 1.52
C LEU A 226 1.32 -3.32 0.58
N GLY A 227 2.44 -2.65 0.82
CA GLY A 227 3.06 -1.84 -0.22
C GLY A 227 3.57 -2.74 -1.36
N PRO A 228 3.79 -2.22 -2.57
CA PRO A 228 4.17 -3.03 -3.73
C PRO A 228 5.45 -3.86 -3.53
N LYS A 229 6.31 -3.51 -2.57
CA LYS A 229 7.52 -4.27 -2.20
C LYS A 229 7.82 -4.14 -0.70
N PRO A 230 7.22 -4.98 0.18
CA PRO A 230 7.61 -4.99 1.58
C PRO A 230 9.07 -5.43 1.71
N LYS A 231 9.86 -4.66 2.47
CA LYS A 231 11.28 -4.95 2.70
C LYS A 231 11.40 -6.03 3.78
N ALA A 232 11.58 -7.29 3.40
CA ALA A 232 11.64 -8.43 4.33
C ALA A 232 12.77 -8.32 5.39
N TRP A 233 13.83 -7.58 5.09
CA TRP A 233 14.92 -7.29 6.04
C TRP A 233 14.62 -6.16 7.03
N TRP A 234 13.48 -5.46 6.90
CA TRP A 234 13.09 -4.37 7.79
C TRP A 234 12.55 -4.90 9.12
N ASN A 235 12.97 -4.31 10.24
CA ASN A 235 12.58 -4.77 11.57
C ASN A 235 12.28 -3.59 12.51
N LYS A 236 11.75 -3.89 13.72
CA LYS A 236 11.37 -2.88 14.72
C LYS A 236 12.55 -2.03 15.20
N GLU A 237 13.74 -2.61 15.30
CA GLU A 237 14.97 -1.90 15.70
C GLU A 237 15.33 -0.82 14.67
N LEU A 238 15.27 -1.14 13.37
CA LEU A 238 15.50 -0.17 12.31
C LEU A 238 14.47 0.97 12.32
N THR A 239 13.21 0.67 12.61
CA THR A 239 12.19 1.71 12.80
C THR A 239 12.57 2.66 13.95
N LYS A 240 13.00 2.11 15.09
CA LYS A 240 13.46 2.92 16.22
C LYS A 240 14.69 3.77 15.88
N LEU A 241 15.72 3.17 15.26
CA LEU A 241 16.93 3.88 14.87
C LEU A 241 16.66 5.01 13.85
N ARG A 242 15.67 4.82 12.95
CA ARG A 242 15.20 5.88 12.06
C ARG A 242 14.54 7.03 12.84
N GLN A 243 13.68 6.71 13.81
CA GLN A 243 13.05 7.72 14.68
C GLN A 243 14.11 8.49 15.48
N ASP A 244 15.07 7.80 16.08
CA ASP A 244 16.17 8.41 16.83
C ASP A 244 17.00 9.34 15.93
N THR A 245 17.36 8.90 14.72
CA THR A 245 18.11 9.73 13.75
C THR A 245 17.34 11.00 13.40
N SER A 246 16.02 10.88 13.20
CA SER A 246 15.15 12.01 12.86
C SER A 246 14.99 12.98 14.05
N HIS A 247 14.89 12.43 15.27
CA HIS A 247 14.84 13.19 16.51
C HIS A 247 16.11 14.03 16.72
N TYR A 248 17.29 13.41 16.68
CA TYR A 248 18.56 14.12 16.86
C TYR A 248 18.83 15.13 15.75
N ARG A 249 18.37 14.84 14.53
CA ARG A 249 18.45 15.78 13.43
C ARG A 249 17.62 17.04 13.68
N ARG A 250 16.38 16.88 14.16
CA ARG A 250 15.50 18.00 14.48
C ARG A 250 16.14 18.89 15.55
N ILE A 251 16.68 18.30 16.62
CA ILE A 251 17.40 19.03 17.68
C ILE A 251 18.60 19.79 17.09
N PHE A 252 19.40 19.13 16.25
CA PHE A 252 20.55 19.77 15.62
C PHE A 252 20.13 20.94 14.72
N LYS A 253 19.04 20.80 13.96
CA LYS A 253 18.51 21.87 13.09
C LYS A 253 18.02 23.07 13.92
N GLU A 254 17.21 22.82 14.94
CA GLU A 254 16.71 23.86 15.86
C GLU A 254 17.87 24.62 16.54
N LYS A 255 18.94 23.92 16.91
CA LYS A 255 20.13 24.54 17.49
C LYS A 255 20.87 25.44 16.49
N LEU A 256 20.92 25.06 15.21
CA LEU A 256 21.54 25.88 14.16
C LEU A 256 20.73 27.14 13.82
N GLU A 257 19.43 27.17 14.09
CA GLU A 257 18.61 28.37 13.90
C GLU A 257 18.98 29.48 14.90
N THR A 258 19.54 29.12 16.05
CA THR A 258 19.84 30.04 17.16
C THR A 258 21.33 30.28 17.41
N THR A 259 22.20 29.39 16.93
CA THR A 259 23.63 29.42 17.25
C THR A 259 24.49 29.04 16.04
N ALA A 260 25.74 29.50 16.03
CA ALA A 260 26.70 29.09 15.01
C ALA A 260 27.04 27.59 15.17
N ILE A 261 27.42 26.93 14.08
CA ILE A 261 27.70 25.49 14.11
C ILE A 261 28.76 25.09 15.14
N HIS A 262 29.76 25.93 15.39
CA HIS A 262 30.81 25.62 16.35
C HIS A 262 30.22 25.34 17.74
N ASP A 263 29.16 26.07 18.11
CA ASP A 263 28.49 25.97 19.40
C ASP A 263 27.46 24.83 19.44
N ALA A 264 26.99 24.36 18.28
CA ALA A 264 26.11 23.20 18.12
C ALA A 264 26.88 21.86 17.99
N TYR A 265 28.13 21.82 18.44
CA TYR A 265 29.03 20.67 18.25
C TYR A 265 28.49 19.37 18.88
N LEU A 266 27.88 19.45 20.06
CA LEU A 266 27.38 18.27 20.77
C LEU A 266 26.19 17.66 20.03
N GLU A 267 25.24 18.48 19.61
CA GLU A 267 24.06 18.08 18.85
C GLU A 267 24.45 17.51 17.48
N LYS A 268 25.43 18.14 16.82
CA LYS A 268 26.02 17.60 15.59
C LYS A 268 26.61 16.21 15.80
N ARG A 269 27.42 16.03 16.86
CA ARG A 269 28.05 14.74 17.18
C ARG A 269 26.99 13.67 17.41
N ASP A 270 25.94 13.98 18.15
CA ASP A 270 24.90 13.03 18.51
C ASP A 270 24.03 12.65 17.30
N PHE A 271 23.69 13.62 16.43
CA PHE A 271 23.07 13.36 15.14
C PHE A 271 23.94 12.45 14.25
N LEU A 272 25.23 12.76 14.09
CA LEU A 272 26.14 11.96 13.27
C LEU A 272 26.30 10.54 13.82
N ARG A 273 26.34 10.37 15.14
CA ARG A 273 26.36 9.06 15.80
C ARG A 273 25.08 8.28 15.47
N ALA A 274 23.90 8.87 15.67
CA ALA A 274 22.62 8.22 15.37
C ALA A 274 22.53 7.81 13.89
N ARG A 275 22.88 8.72 12.97
CA ARG A 275 22.90 8.47 11.52
C ARG A 275 23.83 7.32 11.15
N ASN A 276 25.06 7.33 11.65
CA ASN A 276 26.05 6.28 11.33
C ASN A 276 25.63 4.93 11.91
N THR A 277 25.08 4.89 13.12
CA THR A 277 24.51 3.69 13.73
C THR A 277 23.37 3.14 12.90
N TYR A 278 22.41 3.98 12.51
CA TYR A 278 21.28 3.60 11.66
C TYR A 278 21.76 3.05 10.30
N ASN A 279 22.66 3.76 9.62
CA ASN A 279 23.22 3.33 8.33
C ASN A 279 23.98 2.00 8.43
N LYS A 280 24.71 1.78 9.52
CA LYS A 280 25.38 0.50 9.80
C LYS A 280 24.35 -0.63 10.02
N ALA A 281 23.35 -0.40 10.87
CA ALA A 281 22.29 -1.37 11.15
C ALA A 281 21.51 -1.76 9.88
N ILE A 282 21.27 -0.82 8.97
CA ILE A 282 20.65 -1.10 7.66
C ILE A 282 21.52 -2.05 6.83
N LYS A 283 22.83 -1.81 6.76
CA LYS A 283 23.77 -2.67 6.02
C LYS A 283 23.82 -4.07 6.63
N ASP A 284 23.88 -4.15 7.96
CA ASP A 284 23.95 -5.40 8.69
C ASP A 284 22.65 -6.20 8.56
N ALA A 285 21.49 -5.56 8.66
CA ALA A 285 20.18 -6.20 8.48
C ALA A 285 19.99 -6.76 7.06
N LYS A 286 20.37 -5.99 6.03
CA LYS A 286 20.34 -6.46 4.63
C LYS A 286 21.24 -7.68 4.43
N ARG A 287 22.48 -7.61 4.94
CA ARG A 287 23.46 -8.72 4.83
C ARG A 287 22.96 -9.96 5.57
N LYS A 288 22.53 -9.80 6.82
CA LYS A 288 22.03 -10.88 7.66
C LYS A 288 20.84 -11.57 7.00
N HIS A 289 19.86 -10.81 6.53
CA HIS A 289 18.70 -11.37 5.84
C HIS A 289 19.09 -12.12 4.57
N TRP A 290 20.01 -11.58 3.76
CA TRP A 290 20.48 -12.27 2.55
C TRP A 290 21.22 -13.58 2.87
N ASN A 291 22.09 -13.57 3.88
CA ASN A 291 22.81 -14.78 4.30
C ASN A 291 21.85 -15.83 4.87
N GLU A 292 20.94 -15.44 5.77
CA GLU A 292 19.91 -16.35 6.31
C GLU A 292 19.00 -16.92 5.23
N PHE A 293 18.68 -16.11 4.21
CA PHE A 293 17.95 -16.59 3.03
C PHE A 293 18.76 -17.65 2.30
N LEU A 294 20.03 -17.39 1.97
CA LEU A 294 20.88 -18.37 1.27
C LEU A 294 21.15 -19.65 2.09
N GLU A 295 21.28 -19.55 3.41
CA GLU A 295 21.54 -20.68 4.30
C GLU A 295 20.34 -21.62 4.46
N LYS A 296 19.11 -21.10 4.33
CA LYS A 296 17.87 -21.88 4.50
C LYS A 296 17.38 -22.55 3.22
N GLU A 297 17.85 -22.10 2.06
CA GLU A 297 17.35 -22.57 0.76
C GLU A 297 18.02 -23.90 0.36
N ASP A 298 17.22 -24.80 -0.19
CA ASP A 298 17.66 -26.10 -0.67
C ASP A 298 18.13 -26.00 -2.15
N PRO A 299 18.79 -27.05 -2.70
CA PRO A 299 19.23 -27.06 -4.09
C PRO A 299 18.10 -26.88 -5.13
N GLN A 300 16.83 -27.12 -4.77
CA GLN A 300 15.68 -26.89 -5.65
C GLN A 300 15.21 -25.43 -5.60
N SER A 301 15.37 -24.75 -4.47
CA SER A 301 14.83 -23.43 -4.21
C SER A 301 15.86 -22.30 -4.42
N ILE A 302 17.16 -22.61 -4.47
CA ILE A 302 18.27 -21.68 -4.75
C ILE A 302 18.10 -20.85 -6.05
N TYR A 303 17.36 -21.36 -7.04
CA TYR A 303 17.04 -20.61 -8.26
C TYR A 303 16.17 -19.36 -8.00
N LYS A 304 15.48 -19.29 -6.85
CA LYS A 304 14.80 -18.06 -6.40
C LYS A 304 15.81 -16.95 -6.09
N ALA A 305 16.99 -17.27 -5.57
CA ALA A 305 18.07 -16.30 -5.36
C ALA A 305 18.51 -15.66 -6.70
N MET A 306 18.59 -16.47 -7.76
CA MET A 306 18.87 -16.00 -9.12
C MET A 306 17.78 -15.13 -9.71
N ALA A 307 16.52 -15.25 -9.26
CA ALA A 307 15.46 -14.34 -9.66
C ALA A 307 15.64 -12.95 -9.03
N TYR A 308 16.13 -12.88 -7.78
CA TYR A 308 16.41 -11.61 -7.10
C TYR A 308 17.60 -10.83 -7.67
N THR A 309 18.52 -11.50 -8.39
CA THR A 309 19.68 -10.87 -9.03
C THR A 309 19.41 -10.38 -10.46
N LYS A 310 18.27 -10.80 -11.05
CA LYS A 310 17.88 -10.40 -12.40
C LYS A 310 16.95 -9.20 -12.34
N ASP A 311 17.05 -8.33 -13.34
CA ASP A 311 16.07 -7.27 -13.52
C ASP A 311 14.68 -7.87 -13.74
N ASN A 312 13.72 -7.47 -12.90
CA ASN A 312 12.32 -7.82 -13.07
C ASN A 312 11.75 -7.08 -14.27
N LYS A 313 11.86 -7.69 -15.45
CA LYS A 313 11.16 -7.25 -16.65
C LYS A 313 9.73 -7.77 -16.56
N VAL A 314 8.78 -6.88 -16.24
CA VAL A 314 7.36 -7.21 -16.36
C VAL A 314 7.06 -7.32 -17.85
N LYS A 315 6.76 -8.54 -18.31
CA LYS A 315 6.22 -8.72 -19.66
C LYS A 315 4.82 -8.13 -19.66
N ILE A 316 4.61 -7.11 -20.49
CA ILE A 316 3.28 -6.57 -20.73
C ILE A 316 2.46 -7.72 -21.31
N ILE A 317 1.34 -8.04 -20.65
CA ILE A 317 0.39 -9.02 -21.17
C ILE A 317 -0.04 -8.50 -22.55
N PRO A 318 0.10 -9.29 -23.63
CA PRO A 318 -0.27 -8.86 -24.97
C PRO A 318 -1.75 -8.43 -25.00
N PRO A 319 -2.16 -7.61 -25.98
CA PRO A 319 -3.57 -7.26 -26.13
C PRO A 319 -4.43 -8.52 -26.25
N ILE A 320 -5.54 -8.57 -25.52
CA ILE A 320 -6.47 -9.71 -25.54
C ILE A 320 -7.72 -9.22 -26.25
N GLN A 321 -8.03 -9.82 -27.40
CA GLN A 321 -9.11 -9.33 -28.30
C GLN A 321 -8.97 -7.84 -28.66
N GLY A 322 -7.75 -7.33 -28.77
CA GLY A 322 -7.48 -5.92 -29.06
C GLY A 322 -7.46 -5.00 -27.82
N GLU A 323 -7.84 -5.51 -26.65
CA GLU A 323 -7.89 -4.72 -25.41
C GLU A 323 -6.54 -4.64 -24.70
N THR A 324 -6.17 -3.43 -24.28
CA THR A 324 -4.84 -3.11 -23.73
C THR A 324 -4.84 -2.80 -22.24
N SER A 325 -5.94 -2.24 -21.70
CA SER A 325 -6.09 -1.95 -20.28
C SER A 325 -6.40 -3.21 -19.46
N PHE A 326 -6.04 -3.20 -18.17
CA PHE A 326 -6.23 -4.35 -17.27
C PHE A 326 -7.71 -4.75 -17.16
N ASP A 327 -8.60 -3.78 -16.89
CA ASP A 327 -10.03 -4.07 -16.69
C ASP A 327 -10.67 -4.66 -17.93
N LYS A 328 -10.36 -4.09 -19.11
CA LYS A 328 -10.92 -4.59 -20.37
C LYS A 328 -10.35 -5.96 -20.73
N LYS A 329 -9.08 -6.25 -20.42
CA LYS A 329 -8.52 -7.60 -20.52
C LYS A 329 -9.22 -8.59 -19.59
N CYS A 330 -9.47 -8.21 -18.34
CA CYS A 330 -10.23 -9.02 -17.38
C CYS A 330 -11.65 -9.29 -17.88
N GLN A 331 -12.32 -8.28 -18.45
CA GLN A 331 -13.66 -8.41 -19.01
C GLN A 331 -13.67 -9.30 -20.26
N ALA A 332 -12.70 -9.15 -21.17
CA ALA A 332 -12.53 -10.03 -22.33
C ALA A 332 -12.34 -11.49 -21.90
N PHE A 333 -11.51 -11.74 -20.87
CA PHE A 333 -11.39 -13.07 -20.27
C PHE A 333 -12.70 -13.55 -19.68
N ARG A 334 -13.39 -12.71 -18.90
CA ARG A 334 -14.63 -13.10 -18.23
C ARG A 334 -15.70 -13.47 -19.25
N ASN A 335 -15.88 -12.67 -20.29
CA ASN A 335 -16.84 -12.92 -21.36
C ASN A 335 -16.50 -14.18 -22.17
N THR A 336 -15.22 -14.44 -22.41
CA THR A 336 -14.76 -15.56 -23.24
C THR A 336 -14.75 -16.88 -22.48
N LEU A 337 -14.28 -16.89 -21.23
CA LEU A 337 -14.15 -18.09 -20.40
C LEU A 337 -15.43 -18.42 -19.64
N PHE A 338 -16.28 -17.42 -19.36
CA PHE A 338 -17.55 -17.57 -18.67
C PHE A 338 -18.67 -16.95 -19.52
N PRO A 339 -18.96 -17.54 -20.69
CA PRO A 339 -20.11 -17.11 -21.47
C PRO A 339 -21.39 -17.22 -20.62
N PRO A 340 -22.41 -16.38 -20.89
CA PRO A 340 -23.68 -16.50 -20.18
C PRO A 340 -24.18 -17.94 -20.27
N PRO A 341 -24.62 -18.54 -19.15
CA PRO A 341 -25.13 -19.89 -19.18
C PRO A 341 -26.30 -19.96 -20.16
N PRO A 342 -26.49 -21.10 -20.86
CA PRO A 342 -27.64 -21.27 -21.73
C PRO A 342 -28.91 -20.97 -20.94
N THR A 343 -29.87 -20.29 -21.56
CA THR A 343 -31.15 -19.98 -20.94
C THR A 343 -31.87 -21.29 -20.67
N THR A 344 -31.80 -21.76 -19.44
CA THR A 344 -32.59 -22.88 -18.95
C THR A 344 -33.92 -22.35 -18.45
N GLU A 345 -35.01 -23.00 -18.83
CA GLU A 345 -36.31 -22.77 -18.21
C GLU A 345 -36.17 -22.95 -16.69
N ALA A 346 -36.86 -22.10 -15.93
CA ALA A 346 -36.86 -22.21 -14.48
C ALA A 346 -37.34 -23.62 -14.09
N PRO A 347 -36.67 -24.29 -13.12
CA PRO A 347 -37.08 -25.62 -12.70
C PRO A 347 -38.54 -25.57 -12.21
N THR A 348 -39.40 -26.41 -12.79
CA THR A 348 -40.78 -26.57 -12.32
C THR A 348 -40.80 -27.51 -11.13
N PHE A 349 -41.18 -26.99 -9.97
CA PHE A 349 -41.27 -27.77 -8.72
C PHE A 349 -42.58 -28.57 -8.59
N THR A 350 -43.42 -28.61 -9.63
CA THR A 350 -44.74 -29.31 -9.63
C THR A 350 -44.66 -30.79 -9.28
N ASN A 351 -43.53 -31.45 -9.61
CA ASN A 351 -43.27 -32.87 -9.30
C ASN A 351 -42.20 -33.06 -8.21
N TYR A 352 -41.78 -31.99 -7.52
CA TYR A 352 -40.79 -32.09 -6.47
C TYR A 352 -41.37 -32.88 -5.29
N GLN A 353 -40.74 -34.01 -4.98
CA GLN A 353 -41.02 -34.81 -3.81
C GLN A 353 -39.83 -34.65 -2.87
N GLU A 354 -40.03 -33.92 -1.78
CA GLU A 354 -39.00 -33.68 -0.77
C GLU A 354 -38.55 -35.03 -0.18
N LYS A 355 -37.28 -35.40 -0.36
CA LYS A 355 -36.71 -36.48 0.44
C LYS A 355 -36.68 -36.00 1.89
N ARG A 356 -37.05 -36.85 2.86
CA ARG A 356 -36.79 -36.55 4.27
C ARG A 356 -35.28 -36.44 4.48
N TRP A 357 -34.77 -35.22 4.42
CA TRP A 357 -33.45 -34.88 4.92
C TRP A 357 -33.63 -34.58 6.40
N ASP A 358 -33.07 -35.44 7.24
CA ASP A 358 -32.89 -35.10 8.64
C ASP A 358 -31.70 -34.14 8.70
N TRP A 359 -31.95 -32.92 9.18
CA TRP A 359 -30.93 -31.91 9.45
C TRP A 359 -30.57 -31.97 10.94
N PRO A 360 -29.69 -32.91 11.36
CA PRO A 360 -29.30 -33.02 12.76
C PRO A 360 -28.69 -31.70 13.23
N ALA A 361 -28.79 -31.44 14.53
CA ALA A 361 -28.07 -30.32 15.12
C ALA A 361 -26.56 -30.47 14.87
N LEU A 362 -25.91 -29.35 14.54
CA LEU A 362 -24.47 -29.30 14.31
C LEU A 362 -23.74 -29.87 15.54
N SER A 363 -22.91 -30.88 15.32
CA SER A 363 -22.17 -31.52 16.40
C SER A 363 -20.86 -30.78 16.69
N THR A 364 -20.39 -30.88 17.93
CA THR A 364 -19.11 -30.27 18.34
C THR A 364 -17.93 -30.80 17.52
N THR A 365 -17.98 -32.09 17.16
CA THR A 365 -16.92 -32.74 16.36
C THR A 365 -16.92 -32.30 14.90
N GLU A 366 -18.08 -31.98 14.32
CA GLU A 366 -18.17 -31.39 12.98
C GLU A 366 -17.55 -30.00 12.96
N LEU A 367 -17.78 -29.22 14.02
CA LEU A 367 -17.18 -27.89 14.20
C LEU A 367 -15.68 -27.93 14.36
N GLU A 368 -15.18 -28.81 15.23
CA GLU A 368 -13.75 -29.03 15.40
C GLU A 368 -13.09 -29.46 14.08
N ARG A 369 -13.77 -30.29 13.29
CA ARG A 369 -13.29 -30.71 11.97
C ARG A 369 -13.27 -29.55 10.97
N ALA A 370 -14.33 -28.74 10.93
CA ALA A 370 -14.39 -27.57 10.05
C ALA A 370 -13.26 -26.57 10.38
N CYS A 371 -12.97 -26.37 11.67
CA CYS A 371 -11.95 -25.41 12.13
C CYS A 371 -10.52 -25.94 12.11
N SER A 372 -10.35 -27.27 12.05
CA SER A 372 -9.04 -27.91 11.88
C SER A 372 -8.65 -28.08 10.41
N SER A 373 -9.58 -27.88 9.47
CA SER A 373 -9.25 -27.83 8.04
C SER A 373 -8.25 -26.69 7.81
N GLN A 374 -7.02 -26.99 7.36
CA GLN A 374 -6.01 -25.96 7.10
C GLN A 374 -6.28 -25.30 5.74
N VAL A 375 -7.37 -24.55 5.59
CA VAL A 375 -7.56 -23.73 4.39
C VAL A 375 -6.55 -22.59 4.48
N LYS A 376 -5.70 -22.46 3.44
CA LYS A 376 -4.73 -21.38 3.39
C LYS A 376 -5.48 -20.04 3.44
N SER A 377 -5.28 -19.27 4.50
CA SER A 377 -5.85 -17.91 4.72
C SER A 377 -5.27 -16.84 3.77
N SER A 378 -4.72 -17.25 2.62
CA SER A 378 -3.99 -16.40 1.68
C SER A 378 -4.88 -15.52 0.80
N THR A 379 -6.19 -15.71 0.82
CA THR A 379 -7.15 -14.96 -0.01
C THR A 379 -8.50 -14.83 0.72
N PRO A 380 -8.65 -13.90 1.67
CA PRO A 380 -9.95 -13.64 2.26
C PRO A 380 -10.93 -13.09 1.22
N GLY A 381 -12.23 -13.25 1.48
CA GLY A 381 -13.29 -12.63 0.68
C GLY A 381 -13.34 -11.10 0.87
N PRO A 382 -14.33 -10.43 0.26
CA PRO A 382 -14.53 -8.98 0.39
C PRO A 382 -14.71 -8.49 1.84
N ASP A 383 -15.14 -9.37 2.74
CA ASP A 383 -15.30 -9.10 4.18
C ASP A 383 -13.97 -9.07 4.96
N ALA A 384 -12.86 -9.47 4.33
CA ALA A 384 -11.53 -9.66 4.93
C ALA A 384 -11.47 -10.70 6.07
N ILE A 385 -12.54 -11.45 6.33
CA ILE A 385 -12.62 -12.46 7.38
C ILE A 385 -11.88 -13.72 6.93
N THR A 386 -10.91 -14.16 7.73
CA THR A 386 -10.13 -15.37 7.45
C THR A 386 -10.55 -16.51 8.38
N GLN A 387 -10.27 -17.75 7.98
CA GLN A 387 -10.49 -18.91 8.84
C GLN A 387 -9.77 -18.80 10.19
N ASP A 388 -8.62 -18.11 10.25
CA ASP A 388 -7.89 -17.87 11.48
C ASP A 388 -8.71 -17.04 12.48
N ILE A 389 -9.46 -16.03 12.00
CA ILE A 389 -10.35 -15.19 12.82
C ILE A 389 -11.51 -16.03 13.36
N ILE A 390 -12.11 -16.87 12.51
CA ILE A 390 -13.21 -17.77 12.89
C ILE A 390 -12.74 -18.78 13.94
N THR A 391 -11.56 -19.37 13.72
CA THR A 391 -11.00 -20.42 14.58
C THR A 391 -10.57 -19.87 15.94
N ALA A 392 -10.07 -18.63 16.01
CA ALA A 392 -9.63 -18.03 17.25
C ALA A 392 -10.74 -17.89 18.30
N ARG A 393 -11.97 -17.58 17.87
CA ARG A 393 -13.14 -17.55 18.77
C ARG A 393 -13.45 -18.94 19.31
N LEU A 394 -13.38 -19.96 18.47
CA LEU A 394 -13.76 -21.34 18.82
C LEU A 394 -12.74 -22.02 19.73
N ARG A 395 -11.46 -21.67 19.65
CA ARG A 395 -10.41 -22.22 20.53
C ARG A 395 -10.45 -21.71 21.96
N ASN A 396 -10.98 -20.51 22.20
CA ASN A 396 -11.04 -19.90 23.54
C ASN A 396 -12.27 -20.31 24.36
N ASN A 397 -13.17 -21.12 23.80
CA ASN A 397 -14.41 -21.50 24.47
C ASN A 397 -14.29 -22.83 25.25
N GLN A 398 -14.11 -22.68 26.57
CA GLN A 398 -14.86 -23.45 27.59
C GLN A 398 -16.36 -23.07 27.62
N PHE A 399 -16.85 -22.33 26.62
CA PHE A 399 -18.24 -21.91 26.45
C PHE A 399 -18.95 -22.83 25.45
N ASN A 400 -20.17 -23.20 25.81
CA ASN A 400 -21.04 -24.09 25.07
C ASN A 400 -21.13 -23.65 23.59
N PRO A 401 -20.74 -24.49 22.61
CA PRO A 401 -20.74 -24.13 21.18
C PRO A 401 -22.11 -23.71 20.63
N VAL A 402 -23.19 -23.85 21.41
CA VAL A 402 -24.54 -23.40 21.09
C VAL A 402 -24.62 -21.87 20.88
N THR A 403 -23.88 -21.04 21.62
CA THR A 403 -24.09 -19.58 21.59
C THR A 403 -23.47 -18.83 20.41
N LEU A 404 -22.57 -19.44 19.63
CA LEU A 404 -22.14 -18.87 18.34
C LEU A 404 -22.84 -19.52 17.14
N LEU A 405 -23.59 -20.60 17.38
CA LEU A 405 -24.16 -21.43 16.34
C LEU A 405 -25.67 -21.50 16.31
N ASP A 406 -26.43 -20.98 17.26
CA ASP A 406 -27.85 -20.75 16.94
C ASP A 406 -28.03 -19.98 15.60
N PRO A 407 -27.17 -19.01 15.25
CA PRO A 407 -27.20 -18.37 13.93
C PRO A 407 -26.64 -19.22 12.77
N LEU A 408 -25.56 -19.96 12.99
CA LEU A 408 -24.85 -20.71 11.93
C LEU A 408 -25.40 -22.13 11.72
N THR A 409 -26.16 -22.66 12.67
CA THR A 409 -26.93 -23.92 12.53
C THR A 409 -28.11 -23.73 11.59
N TYR A 410 -28.60 -22.49 11.45
CA TYR A 410 -29.64 -22.13 10.49
C TYR A 410 -29.14 -22.03 9.05
N LEU A 411 -27.90 -21.61 8.82
CA LEU A 411 -27.30 -21.62 7.47
C LEU A 411 -27.04 -23.03 6.94
N GLY A 412 -26.98 -24.04 7.81
CA GLY A 412 -27.01 -25.45 7.42
C GLY A 412 -28.42 -26.04 7.24
N ARG A 413 -29.47 -25.25 7.51
CA ARG A 413 -30.89 -25.63 7.38
C ARG A 413 -31.65 -24.81 6.31
N ALA A 414 -31.02 -23.78 5.74
CA ALA A 414 -31.55 -22.94 4.66
C ALA A 414 -31.28 -23.56 3.28
#